data_AF-N9WFT7-F1
#
_entry.id   AF-N9WFT7-F1
#
_cell.length_a   1.000
_cell.length_b   1.000
_cell.length_c   1.000
_cell.angle_alpha   90.00
_cell.angle_beta   90.00
_cell.angle_gamma   90.00
#
_symmetry.space_group_name_H-M   'P 1'
#
loop_
_entity.id
_entity.type
_entity.pdbx_description
1 polymer ?
#
loop_
_entity_poly.entity_id
_entity_poly.type
_entity_poly.pdbx_seq_one_letter_code
_entity_poly.pdbx_strand_id
1 'polypeptide(L)'
;MVVCDIDNTLVVKHHALTKKAKEVIRKLHKRHIVFGLASGRSLAEVRRLLHRWGLEDVDMLICMNGSTLWDNLTKEEETYYKLKKEWIREIIEKMSVFTCNPVIYRNDCIYCKEMDEVVK
;
A
#
# COMPACT_ATOMS: atom_id res chain seq x y z
N MET A 1 -1.69 -17.29 9.73
CA MET A 1 -1.55 -15.91 9.22
C MET A 1 -2.68 -15.63 8.26
N VAL A 2 -3.23 -14.41 8.29
CA VAL A 2 -4.24 -13.91 7.34
C VAL A 2 -3.72 -12.61 6.74
N VAL A 3 -3.63 -12.54 5.42
CA VAL A 3 -3.28 -11.30 4.71
C VAL A 3 -4.43 -10.96 3.79
N CYS A 4 -4.88 -9.70 3.83
CA CYS A 4 -6.07 -9.27 3.10
C CYS A 4 -5.73 -8.11 2.16
N ASP A 5 -6.24 -8.19 0.93
CA ASP A 5 -6.32 -7.02 0.07
C ASP A 5 -7.29 -5.97 0.65
N ILE A 6 -7.14 -4.71 0.24
CA ILE A 6 -7.88 -3.58 0.79
C ILE A 6 -9.16 -3.30 -0.01
N ASP A 7 -9.01 -2.76 -1.22
CA ASP A 7 -10.14 -2.17 -1.97
C ASP A 7 -10.97 -3.26 -2.64
N ASN A 8 -12.28 -3.23 -2.42
CA ASN A 8 -13.23 -4.26 -2.87
C ASN A 8 -12.99 -5.66 -2.28
N THR A 9 -12.13 -5.78 -1.26
CA THR A 9 -11.91 -7.01 -0.50
C THR A 9 -12.26 -6.80 0.98
N LEU A 10 -11.41 -6.09 1.72
CA LEU A 10 -11.66 -5.78 3.14
C LEU A 10 -12.70 -4.68 3.31
N VAL A 11 -12.72 -3.72 2.38
CA VAL A 11 -13.67 -2.60 2.36
C VAL A 11 -14.24 -2.41 0.97
N VAL A 12 -15.48 -1.91 0.90
CA VAL A 12 -15.99 -1.32 -0.36
C VAL A 12 -15.11 -0.10 -0.67
N LYS A 13 -14.71 0.07 -1.93
CA LYS A 13 -13.83 1.18 -2.35
C LYS A 13 -14.35 2.53 -1.82
N HIS A 14 -13.46 3.33 -1.22
CA HIS A 14 -13.77 4.62 -0.58
C HIS A 14 -14.65 4.58 0.69
N HIS A 15 -14.96 3.41 1.24
CA HIS A 15 -15.68 3.28 2.50
C HIS A 15 -14.76 3.01 3.70
N ALA A 16 -15.27 3.30 4.90
CA ALA A 16 -14.60 2.98 6.14
C ALA A 16 -14.69 1.48 6.48
N LEU A 17 -13.70 0.98 7.19
CA LEU A 17 -13.70 -0.39 7.70
C LEU A 17 -14.89 -0.64 8.64
N THR A 18 -15.67 -1.68 8.35
CA THR A 18 -16.89 -1.99 9.12
C THR A 18 -16.56 -2.40 10.57
N LYS A 19 -17.52 -2.19 11.49
CA LYS A 19 -17.39 -2.66 12.89
C LYS A 19 -17.14 -4.17 12.97
N LYS A 20 -17.88 -4.94 12.15
CA LYS A 20 -17.73 -6.40 12.05
C LYS A 20 -16.31 -6.81 11.65
N ALA A 21 -15.72 -6.15 10.65
CA ALA A 21 -14.35 -6.45 10.23
C ALA A 21 -13.34 -6.20 11.36
N LYS A 22 -13.45 -5.05 12.06
CA LYS A 22 -12.59 -4.74 13.22
C LYS A 22 -12.72 -5.79 14.33
N GLU A 23 -13.93 -6.25 14.62
CA GLU A 23 -14.15 -7.32 15.61
C GLU A 23 -13.52 -8.65 15.20
N VAL A 24 -13.61 -9.01 13.91
CA VAL A 24 -12.98 -10.22 13.38
C VAL A 24 -11.46 -10.13 13.50
N ILE A 25 -10.85 -9.00 13.13
CA ILE A 25 -9.39 -8.79 13.26
C ILE A 25 -8.96 -8.94 14.73
N ARG A 26 -9.69 -8.32 15.67
CA ARG A 26 -9.41 -8.51 17.11
C ARG A 26 -9.53 -9.97 17.57
N LYS A 27 -10.47 -10.74 17.01
CA LYS A 27 -10.61 -12.17 17.31
C LYS A 27 -9.44 -12.99 16.76
N LEU A 28 -8.87 -12.61 15.61
CA LEU A 28 -7.64 -13.23 15.08
C LEU A 28 -6.48 -13.01 16.04
N HIS A 29 -6.28 -11.77 16.50
CA HIS A 29 -5.21 -11.44 17.46
C HIS A 29 -5.34 -12.19 18.78
N LYS A 30 -6.55 -12.28 19.34
CA LYS A 30 -6.82 -13.07 20.56
C LYS A 30 -6.50 -14.56 20.42
N ARG A 31 -6.42 -15.07 19.20
CA ARG A 31 -6.06 -16.46 18.88
C ARG A 31 -4.62 -16.60 18.41
N HIS A 32 -3.80 -15.56 18.57
CA HIS A 32 -2.41 -15.51 18.10
C HIS A 32 -2.28 -15.75 16.58
N ILE A 33 -3.29 -15.36 15.81
CA ILE A 33 -3.26 -15.42 14.35
C ILE A 33 -2.79 -14.05 13.83
N VAL A 34 -1.61 -14.05 13.22
CA VAL A 34 -1.03 -12.87 12.55
C VAL A 34 -1.96 -12.33 11.47
N PHE A 35 -2.21 -11.03 11.47
CA PHE A 35 -3.03 -10.32 10.48
C PHE A 35 -2.24 -9.20 9.79
N GLY A 36 -2.29 -9.18 8.46
CA GLY A 36 -1.64 -8.16 7.63
C GLY A 36 -2.52 -7.67 6.48
N LEU A 37 -2.07 -6.59 5.85
CA LEU A 37 -2.71 -6.03 4.66
C LEU A 37 -1.78 -6.09 3.45
N ALA A 38 -2.35 -6.34 2.27
CA ALA A 38 -1.67 -6.24 0.99
C ALA A 38 -2.33 -5.14 0.15
N SER A 39 -1.54 -4.28 -0.49
CA SER A 39 -2.05 -3.14 -1.26
C SER A 39 -1.08 -2.68 -2.33
N GLY A 40 -1.62 -2.14 -3.43
CA GLY A 40 -0.85 -1.40 -4.43
C GLY A 40 -0.44 0.00 -3.99
N ARG A 41 -1.05 0.52 -2.92
CA ARG A 41 -0.74 1.85 -2.37
C ARG A 41 0.64 1.89 -1.71
N SER A 42 1.18 3.09 -1.55
CA SER A 42 2.39 3.32 -0.76
C SER A 42 2.16 3.05 0.73
N LEU A 43 3.24 2.79 1.46
CA LEU A 43 3.18 2.56 2.91
C LEU A 43 2.55 3.75 3.66
N ALA A 44 2.90 4.98 3.26
CA ALA A 44 2.35 6.20 3.83
C ALA A 44 0.83 6.31 3.66
N GLU A 45 0.30 5.98 2.48
CA GLU A 45 -1.15 5.97 2.22
C GLU A 45 -1.87 4.90 3.05
N VAL A 46 -1.32 3.70 3.14
CA VAL A 46 -1.91 2.61 3.95
C VAL A 46 -1.92 3.00 5.44
N ARG A 47 -0.85 3.62 5.97
CA ARG A 47 -0.83 4.12 7.35
C ARG A 47 -1.89 5.20 7.61
N ARG A 48 -2.06 6.15 6.69
CA ARG A 48 -3.13 7.16 6.78
C ARG A 48 -4.52 6.52 6.79
N LEU A 49 -4.71 5.46 5.99
CA LEU A 49 -5.96 4.71 5.95
C LEU A 49 -6.24 3.98 7.27
N LEU A 50 -5.24 3.27 7.80
CA LEU A 50 -5.32 2.58 9.10
C LEU A 50 -5.64 3.54 10.25
N HIS A 51 -4.98 4.70 10.28
CA HIS A 51 -5.25 5.74 11.26
C HIS A 51 -6.70 6.23 11.17
N ARG A 52 -7.21 6.53 9.96
CA ARG A 52 -8.63 6.89 9.76
C ARG A 52 -9.61 5.79 10.19
N TRP A 53 -9.19 4.53 10.11
CA TRP A 53 -9.99 3.40 10.57
C TRP A 53 -9.86 3.13 12.07
N GLY A 54 -8.93 3.75 12.78
CA GLY A 54 -8.61 3.38 14.16
C GLY A 54 -8.22 1.90 14.27
N LEU A 55 -7.46 1.42 13.28
CA LEU A 55 -6.91 0.07 13.24
C LEU A 55 -5.38 0.18 13.30
N GLU A 56 -4.83 0.28 14.50
CA GLU A 56 -3.38 0.45 14.71
C GLU A 56 -2.65 -0.89 14.89
N ASP A 57 -3.39 -1.94 15.24
CA ASP A 57 -2.87 -3.28 15.50
C ASP A 57 -2.87 -4.09 14.19
N VAL A 58 -1.93 -3.82 13.29
CA VAL A 58 -1.69 -4.69 12.12
C VAL A 58 -0.27 -5.19 12.21
N ASP A 59 -0.06 -6.49 12.02
CA ASP A 59 1.25 -7.11 12.23
C ASP A 59 2.20 -6.86 11.04
N MET A 60 1.65 -6.71 9.84
CA MET A 60 2.42 -6.60 8.62
C MET A 60 1.68 -5.79 7.55
N LEU A 61 2.41 -4.98 6.79
CA LEU A 61 1.87 -4.30 5.59
C LEU A 61 2.73 -4.63 4.37
N ILE A 62 2.09 -5.16 3.34
CA ILE A 62 2.67 -5.39 2.03
C ILE A 62 2.14 -4.29 1.11
N CYS A 63 3.01 -3.37 0.73
CA CYS A 63 2.68 -2.16 -0.02
C CYS A 63 3.35 -2.18 -1.39
N MET A 64 3.03 -1.19 -2.23
CA MET A 64 3.65 -1.03 -3.55
C MET A 64 3.58 -2.33 -4.39
N ASN A 65 2.42 -3.00 -4.37
CA ASN A 65 2.19 -4.29 -5.04
C ASN A 65 3.19 -5.39 -4.64
N GLY A 66 3.71 -5.34 -3.42
CA GLY A 66 4.66 -6.33 -2.90
C GLY A 66 6.12 -5.90 -2.94
N SER A 67 6.46 -4.72 -3.47
CA SER A 67 7.84 -4.23 -3.44
C SER A 67 8.26 -3.64 -2.09
N THR A 68 7.31 -3.42 -1.17
CA THR A 68 7.58 -2.87 0.16
C THR A 68 6.92 -3.74 1.23
N LEU A 69 7.69 -4.14 2.24
CA LEU A 69 7.22 -4.85 3.43
C LEU A 69 7.49 -4.00 4.65
N TRP A 70 6.46 -3.80 5.47
CA TRP A 70 6.59 -3.26 6.82
C TRP A 70 6.28 -4.37 7.82
N ASP A 71 7.21 -4.61 8.74
CA ASP A 71 7.04 -5.52 9.86
C ASP A 71 6.78 -4.71 11.15
N ASN A 72 5.62 -4.93 11.77
CA ASN A 72 5.23 -4.22 12.99
C ASN A 72 5.95 -4.72 14.25
N LEU A 73 6.52 -5.93 14.23
CA LEU A 73 7.31 -6.51 15.32
C LEU A 73 8.70 -5.86 15.38
N THR A 74 9.42 -5.85 14.26
CA THR A 74 10.78 -5.28 14.18
C THR A 74 10.77 -3.77 13.99
N LYS A 75 9.65 -3.20 13.51
CA LYS A 75 9.54 -1.79 13.09
C LYS A 75 10.45 -1.45 11.91
N GLU A 76 10.72 -2.43 11.06
CA GLU A 76 11.58 -2.27 9.88
C GLU A 76 10.75 -2.21 8.59
N GLU A 77 11.22 -1.38 7.66
CA GLU A 77 10.73 -1.33 6.29
C GLU A 77 11.77 -1.97 5.37
N GLU A 78 11.34 -2.99 4.64
CA GLU A 78 12.14 -3.62 3.60
C GLU A 78 11.59 -3.25 2.21
N THR A 79 12.49 -3.00 1.28
CA THR A 79 12.14 -2.68 -0.10
C THR A 79 12.86 -3.59 -1.07
N TYR A 80 12.10 -4.21 -1.97
CA TYR A 80 12.57 -5.24 -2.88
C TYR A 80 12.41 -4.83 -4.34
N TYR A 81 13.17 -5.47 -5.22
CA TYR A 81 13.01 -5.39 -6.67
C TYR A 81 12.93 -3.96 -7.24
N LYS A 82 13.70 -3.02 -6.67
CA LYS A 82 13.75 -1.64 -7.17
C LYS A 82 14.19 -1.59 -8.63
N LEU A 83 13.46 -0.82 -9.44
CA LEU A 83 13.84 -0.58 -10.83
C LEU A 83 15.17 0.17 -10.91
N LYS A 84 16.03 -0.25 -11.83
CA LYS A 84 17.23 0.51 -12.19
C LYS A 84 16.86 1.77 -12.96
N LYS A 85 17.71 2.79 -12.88
CA LYS A 85 17.49 4.08 -13.56
C LYS A 85 17.30 3.89 -15.07
N GLU A 86 18.10 3.01 -15.68
CA GLU A 86 18.05 2.70 -17.10
C GLU A 86 16.68 2.10 -17.50
N TRP A 87 16.15 1.20 -16.69
CA TRP A 87 14.83 0.59 -16.93
C TRP A 87 13.69 1.57 -16.75
N ILE A 88 13.77 2.45 -15.74
CA ILE A 88 12.77 3.51 -15.56
C ILE A 88 12.70 4.39 -16.81
N ARG A 89 13.86 4.80 -17.33
CA ARG A 89 13.94 5.59 -18.57
C ARG A 89 13.31 4.85 -19.75
N GLU A 90 13.70 3.58 -19.95
CA GLU A 90 13.17 2.75 -21.03
C GLU A 90 11.63 2.59 -20.94
N ILE A 91 11.10 2.35 -19.74
CA ILE A 91 9.66 2.23 -19.49
C ILE A 91 8.95 3.53 -19.86
N ILE A 92 9.44 4.69 -19.39
CA ILE A 92 8.84 5.99 -19.69
C ILE A 92 8.87 6.28 -21.20
N GLU A 93 9.99 6.01 -21.87
CA GLU A 93 10.12 6.16 -23.32
C GLU A 93 9.12 5.27 -24.07
N LYS A 94 8.96 4.01 -23.66
CA LYS A 94 7.95 3.10 -24.24
C LYS A 94 6.52 3.51 -23.94
N MET A 95 6.25 4.11 -22.77
CA MET A 95 4.94 4.61 -22.40
C MET A 95 4.53 5.88 -23.17
N SER A 96 5.48 6.57 -23.83
CA SER A 96 5.23 7.85 -24.51
C SER A 96 4.19 7.78 -25.64
N VAL A 97 3.93 6.59 -26.18
CA VAL A 97 2.90 6.37 -27.21
C VAL A 97 1.47 6.40 -26.65
N PHE A 98 1.32 6.27 -25.32
CA PHE A 98 0.04 6.32 -24.65
C PHE A 98 -0.18 7.69 -24.01
N THR A 99 -1.44 8.15 -24.01
CA THR A 99 -1.86 9.31 -23.21
C THR A 99 -1.92 8.90 -21.74
N CYS A 100 -0.78 8.90 -21.07
CA CYS A 100 -0.64 8.55 -19.66
C CYS A 100 0.38 9.44 -18.95
N ASN A 101 0.25 9.55 -17.62
CA ASN A 101 1.17 10.27 -16.76
C ASN A 101 1.95 9.25 -15.90
N PRO A 102 3.21 8.93 -16.25
CA PRO A 102 4.03 8.03 -15.44
C PRO A 102 4.31 8.65 -14.07
N VAL A 103 4.19 7.83 -13.02
CA VAL A 103 4.38 8.25 -11.63
C VAL A 103 5.44 7.38 -10.96
N ILE A 104 6.34 8.01 -10.20
CA ILE A 104 7.40 7.36 -9.43
C ILE A 104 7.34 7.81 -7.98
N TYR A 105 7.33 6.85 -7.05
CA TYR A 105 7.44 7.12 -5.62
C TYR A 105 8.92 7.09 -5.20
N ARG A 106 9.39 8.14 -4.53
CA ARG A 106 10.75 8.20 -3.99
C ARG A 106 10.82 9.17 -2.81
N ASN A 107 11.38 8.71 -1.69
CA ASN A 107 11.63 9.51 -0.48
C ASN A 107 10.39 10.31 -0.03
N ASP A 108 9.25 9.63 0.14
CA ASP A 108 7.94 10.22 0.47
C ASP A 108 7.37 11.23 -0.54
N CYS A 109 8.07 11.44 -1.67
CA CYS A 109 7.62 12.28 -2.76
C CYS A 109 7.09 11.44 -3.93
N ILE A 110 6.15 12.03 -4.65
CA ILE A 110 5.63 11.52 -5.91
C ILE A 110 6.21 12.38 -7.03
N TYR A 111 6.95 11.76 -7.95
CA TYR A 111 7.44 12.37 -9.17
C TYR A 111 6.52 11.98 -10.31
N CYS A 112 6.01 12.96 -11.04
CA CYS A 112 5.14 12.76 -12.20
C CYS A 112 5.65 13.60 -13.37
N LYS A 113 5.22 13.25 -14.59
CA LYS A 113 5.55 14.04 -15.79
C LYS A 113 4.73 15.33 -15.81
N GLU A 114 3.45 15.24 -15.44
CA GLU A 114 2.49 16.35 -15.45
C GLU A 114 1.71 16.38 -14.13
N MET A 115 1.31 17.57 -13.67
CA MET A 115 0.48 17.72 -12.46
C MET A 115 -1.00 17.65 -12.84
N ASP A 116 -1.58 16.45 -12.78
CA ASP A 116 -2.98 16.18 -13.14
C ASP A 116 -3.89 16.02 -11.91
N GLU A 117 -5.17 15.70 -12.13
CA GLU A 117 -6.14 15.49 -11.03
C GLU A 117 -5.85 14.26 -10.17
N VAL A 118 -5.02 13.32 -10.63
CA VAL A 118 -4.68 12.09 -9.90
C VAL A 118 -3.55 12.34 -8.91
N VAL A 119 -2.64 13.27 -9.22
CA VAL A 119 -1.45 13.57 -8.40
C VAL A 119 -1.57 14.87 -7.58
N LYS A 120 -2.59 15.71 -7.84
CA LYS A 120 -2.95 16.89 -7.03
C LYS A 120 -3.50 16.52 -5.64
#